data_AF-A0A1D9G0Y4-F1
#
_entry.id   AF-A0A1D9G0Y4-F1
#
_cell.length_a   1.000
_cell.length_b   1.000
_cell.length_c   1.000
_cell.angle_alpha   90.00
_cell.angle_beta   90.00
_cell.angle_gamma   90.00
#
_symmetry.space_group_name_H-M   'P 1'
#
loop_
_entity.id
_entity.type
_entity.pdbx_description
1 polymer ?
#
loop_
_entity_poly.entity_id
_entity_poly.type
_entity_poly.pdbx_seq_one_letter_code
_entity_poly.pdbx_strand_id
1 'polypeptide(L)'
;MTTKHIAMWACPRSRSTAITRAFEQIDDCMIYDEPLDGCCFVNSFIDHDRIDYAPEFLSRHPDTNYSSIIKKLMGDLPDKKSFSFQKHMSNNLLPEFEKSWIFKVKNFFLIRNPRETVFSYWKARTASGFAWEEWESRVGWEEHYQLFKEIEDLTQEKLLVIDSGDLVKNPRNYLKVLCSKLGVKLTEKMLYWEPSKTKVLSWKNTTFEKFSENVINSSGFFDKSQEEINIPDILEPCIDKCMPFYEEMSKYRLMVED
;
A
#
# COMPACT_ATOMS: atom_id res chain seq x y z
N MET A 1 -4.77 25.14 3.11
CA MET A 1 -4.39 24.49 4.39
C MET A 1 -3.32 23.46 4.06
N THR A 2 -2.21 23.42 4.80
CA THR A 2 -1.15 22.43 4.59
C THR A 2 -1.61 21.10 5.18
N THR A 3 -1.64 20.03 4.38
CA THR A 3 -2.04 18.69 4.84
C THR A 3 -1.03 18.16 5.84
N LYS A 4 -1.44 17.91 7.10
CA LYS A 4 -0.54 17.39 8.15
C LYS A 4 -0.29 15.87 8.04
N HIS A 5 -1.32 15.10 7.67
CA HIS A 5 -1.26 13.64 7.62
C HIS A 5 -1.91 13.13 6.33
N ILE A 6 -1.18 12.29 5.60
CA ILE A 6 -1.59 11.68 4.34
C ILE A 6 -1.64 10.17 4.54
N ALA A 7 -2.75 9.55 4.16
CA ALA A 7 -2.91 8.09 4.17
C ALA A 7 -3.11 7.58 2.74
N MET A 8 -2.20 6.70 2.31
CA MET A 8 -2.36 5.89 1.12
C MET A 8 -2.94 4.55 1.51
N TRP A 9 -4.08 4.20 0.94
CA TRP A 9 -4.69 2.89 1.06
C TRP A 9 -4.38 2.08 -0.20
N ALA A 10 -3.99 0.82 -0.02
CA ALA A 10 -3.68 -0.08 -1.14
C ALA A 10 -4.12 -1.52 -0.83
N CYS A 11 -4.18 -2.33 -1.87
CA CYS A 11 -4.05 -3.78 -1.76
C CYS A 11 -2.56 -4.17 -1.79
N PRO A 12 -2.18 -5.35 -1.23
CA PRO A 12 -0.88 -5.92 -1.47
C PRO A 12 -0.54 -6.00 -2.97
N ARG A 13 0.75 -5.80 -3.28
CA ARG A 13 1.29 -5.85 -4.65
C ARG A 13 0.84 -4.73 -5.61
N SER A 14 0.16 -3.70 -5.12
CA SER A 14 -0.22 -2.52 -5.92
C SER A 14 0.90 -1.47 -6.09
N ARG A 15 2.17 -1.84 -5.89
CA ARG A 15 3.34 -0.93 -5.95
C ARG A 15 3.34 0.19 -4.88
N SER A 16 2.56 0.04 -3.81
CA SER A 16 2.50 1.00 -2.69
C SER A 16 3.89 1.31 -2.11
N THR A 17 4.75 0.31 -1.95
CA THR A 17 6.12 0.54 -1.47
C THR A 17 6.94 1.46 -2.38
N ALA A 18 6.76 1.42 -3.70
CA ALA A 18 7.47 2.33 -4.61
C ALA A 18 7.00 3.79 -4.42
N ILE A 19 5.71 4.01 -4.17
CA ILE A 19 5.20 5.34 -3.81
C ILE A 19 5.74 5.77 -2.45
N THR A 20 5.78 4.89 -1.45
CA THR A 20 6.41 5.19 -0.16
C THR A 20 7.87 5.59 -0.34
N ARG A 21 8.63 4.89 -1.20
CA ARG A 21 10.02 5.24 -1.53
C ARG A 21 10.15 6.64 -2.11
N ALA A 22 9.21 7.06 -2.97
CA ALA A 22 9.18 8.42 -3.50
C ALA A 22 8.96 9.47 -2.40
N PHE A 23 7.99 9.26 -1.50
CA PHE A 23 7.76 10.17 -0.36
C PHE A 23 8.90 10.16 0.66
N GLU A 24 9.59 9.02 0.81
CA GLU A 24 10.77 8.89 1.67
C GLU A 24 11.91 9.85 1.29
N GLN A 25 11.96 10.27 0.02
CA GLN A 25 12.97 11.21 -0.48
C GLN A 25 12.70 12.67 -0.09
N ILE A 26 11.55 12.95 0.54
CA ILE A 26 11.19 14.28 1.01
C ILE A 26 11.70 14.46 2.45
N ASP A 27 12.66 15.37 2.65
CA ASP A 27 13.37 15.53 3.91
C ASP A 27 12.46 15.92 5.10
N ASP A 28 11.39 16.68 4.85
CA ASP A 28 10.41 17.10 5.87
C ASP A 28 9.20 16.15 5.99
N CYS A 29 9.21 15.00 5.30
CA CYS A 29 8.20 13.96 5.42
C CYS A 29 8.55 12.94 6.51
N MET A 30 7.56 12.59 7.34
CA MET A 30 7.62 11.44 8.25
C MET A 30 6.95 10.22 7.60
N ILE A 31 7.64 9.09 7.52
CA ILE A 31 7.10 7.86 6.91
C ILE A 31 6.57 6.93 8.01
N TYR A 32 5.34 6.44 7.84
CA TYR A 32 4.79 5.31 8.55
C TYR A 32 4.48 4.21 7.53
N ASP A 33 5.24 3.13 7.57
CA ASP A 33 5.11 2.02 6.63
C ASP A 33 4.34 0.87 7.29
N GLU A 34 3.16 0.56 6.75
CA GLU A 34 2.25 -0.51 7.19
C GLU A 34 2.04 -0.56 8.71
N PRO A 35 1.67 0.56 9.36
CA PRO A 35 1.64 0.65 10.81
C PRO A 35 0.58 -0.26 11.47
N LEU A 36 -0.44 -0.70 10.71
CA LEU A 36 -1.50 -1.57 11.21
C LEU A 36 -1.20 -3.07 11.06
N ASP A 37 -0.08 -3.45 10.45
CA ASP A 37 0.21 -4.85 10.10
C ASP A 37 0.37 -5.74 11.33
N GLY A 38 1.16 -5.29 12.32
CA GLY A 38 1.29 -5.96 13.61
C GLY A 38 -0.02 -6.02 14.42
N CYS A 39 -0.85 -4.97 14.36
CA CYS A 39 -2.17 -4.96 15.00
C CYS A 39 -3.11 -5.98 14.37
N CYS A 40 -3.20 -5.97 13.04
CA CYS A 40 -3.98 -6.94 12.29
C CYS A 40 -3.53 -8.36 12.65
N PHE A 41 -2.21 -8.60 12.64
CA PHE A 41 -1.64 -9.91 12.90
C PHE A 41 -2.08 -10.52 14.23
N VAL A 42 -2.04 -9.75 15.33
CA VAL A 42 -2.39 -10.26 16.67
C VAL A 42 -3.89 -10.33 16.95
N ASN A 43 -4.73 -9.63 16.17
CA ASN A 43 -6.18 -9.62 16.35
C ASN A 43 -6.92 -10.50 15.34
N SER A 44 -6.30 -10.85 14.21
CA SER A 44 -6.91 -11.75 13.23
C SER A 44 -6.84 -13.19 13.72
N PHE A 45 -7.99 -13.86 13.82
CA PHE A 45 -8.12 -15.26 14.25
C PHE A 45 -7.72 -16.30 13.18
N ILE A 46 -7.18 -15.86 12.04
CA ILE A 46 -7.05 -16.65 10.82
C ILE A 46 -5.57 -16.91 10.53
N ASP A 47 -5.00 -17.95 11.14
CA ASP A 47 -4.12 -18.95 10.50
C ASP A 47 -3.37 -19.81 11.53
N HIS A 48 -3.38 -21.13 11.34
CA HIS A 48 -2.38 -22.01 11.98
C HIS A 48 -0.99 -21.84 11.33
N ASP A 49 -0.94 -21.44 10.05
CA ASP A 49 0.30 -21.22 9.28
C ASP A 49 1.17 -20.08 9.85
N ARG A 50 0.58 -19.20 10.67
CA ARG A 50 1.27 -18.06 11.27
C ARG A 50 2.23 -18.45 12.38
N ILE A 51 2.02 -19.59 13.04
CA ILE A 51 2.77 -19.95 14.26
C ILE A 51 4.28 -19.98 13.99
N ASP A 52 4.68 -20.54 12.85
CA ASP A 52 6.10 -20.76 12.55
C ASP A 52 6.86 -19.47 12.26
N TYR A 53 6.22 -18.49 11.61
CA TYR A 53 6.85 -17.21 11.27
C TYR A 53 6.45 -16.04 12.18
N ALA A 54 5.52 -16.24 13.13
CA ALA A 54 5.03 -15.20 14.03
C ALA A 54 6.16 -14.48 14.79
N PRO A 55 7.17 -15.16 15.38
CA PRO A 55 8.25 -14.48 16.08
C PRO A 55 9.07 -13.57 15.15
N GLU A 56 9.40 -14.05 13.94
CA GLU A 56 10.13 -13.27 12.95
C GLU A 56 9.34 -12.04 12.50
N PHE A 57 8.03 -12.23 12.27
CA PHE A 57 7.12 -11.17 11.84
C PHE A 57 6.95 -10.11 12.93
N LEU A 58 6.54 -10.52 14.13
CA LEU A 58 6.26 -9.62 15.25
C LEU A 58 7.50 -8.88 15.75
N SER A 59 8.70 -9.45 15.61
CA SER A 59 9.94 -8.74 15.93
C SER A 59 10.13 -7.43 15.15
N ARG A 60 9.45 -7.28 14.02
CA ARG A 60 9.48 -6.07 13.17
C ARG A 60 8.39 -5.06 13.50
N HIS A 61 7.43 -5.43 14.35
CA HIS A 61 6.33 -4.57 14.79
C HIS A 61 6.45 -4.32 16.30
N PRO A 62 7.21 -3.29 16.73
CA PRO A 62 7.46 -3.03 18.14
C PRO A 62 6.22 -2.59 18.93
N ASP A 63 5.15 -2.21 18.23
CA ASP A 63 3.84 -1.89 18.81
C ASP A 63 2.76 -2.64 18.01
N THR A 64 1.88 -3.33 18.72
CA THR A 64 0.74 -4.07 18.17
C THR A 64 -0.59 -3.60 18.78
N ASN A 65 -0.58 -2.54 19.58
CA ASN A 65 -1.78 -1.97 20.17
C ASN A 65 -2.41 -0.93 19.23
N TYR A 66 -3.61 -1.22 18.73
CA TYR A 66 -4.30 -0.36 17.77
C TYR A 66 -4.42 1.10 18.23
N SER A 67 -4.92 1.32 19.45
CA SER A 67 -5.11 2.66 20.01
C SER A 67 -3.80 3.45 20.16
N SER A 68 -2.71 2.78 20.56
CA SER A 68 -1.38 3.37 20.63
C SER A 68 -0.89 3.81 19.25
N ILE A 69 -1.09 2.96 18.24
CA ILE A 69 -0.69 3.26 16.85
C ILE A 69 -1.49 4.43 16.30
N ILE A 70 -2.82 4.45 16.43
CA ILE A 70 -3.63 5.59 15.96
C ILE A 70 -3.22 6.88 16.66
N LYS A 71 -2.95 6.85 17.98
CA LYS A 71 -2.43 8.01 18.71
C LYS A 71 -1.10 8.51 18.13
N LYS A 72 -0.21 7.61 17.73
CA LYS A 72 1.08 7.94 17.09
C LYS A 72 0.89 8.52 15.68
N LEU A 73 -0.02 7.96 14.88
CA LEU A 73 -0.27 8.38 13.50
C LEU A 73 -0.93 9.77 13.42
N MET A 74 -1.79 10.08 14.39
CA MET A 74 -2.55 11.35 14.48
C MET A 74 -1.91 12.38 15.41
N GLY A 75 -0.80 12.03 16.06
CA GLY A 75 -0.11 12.86 17.02
C GLY A 75 0.72 13.97 16.37
N ASP A 76 1.52 14.64 17.19
CA ASP A 76 2.47 15.63 16.70
C ASP A 76 3.62 14.98 15.93
N LEU A 77 4.07 15.71 14.91
CA LEU A 77 5.17 15.28 14.08
C LEU A 77 6.49 15.56 14.81
N PRO A 78 7.52 14.72 14.61
CA PRO A 78 8.85 15.01 15.13
C PRO A 78 9.40 16.35 14.62
N ASP A 79 10.37 16.92 15.34
CA ASP A 79 11.02 18.17 14.94
C ASP A 79 11.50 18.12 13.48
N LYS A 80 11.32 19.25 12.78
CA LYS A 80 11.68 19.44 11.35
C LYS A 80 10.82 18.66 10.35
N LYS A 81 9.78 17.94 10.80
CA LYS A 81 8.78 17.31 9.92
C LYS A 81 7.56 18.19 9.78
N SER A 82 7.09 18.38 8.55
CA SER A 82 5.96 19.24 8.21
C SER A 82 4.69 18.45 7.92
N PHE A 83 4.83 17.20 7.46
CA PHE A 83 3.72 16.26 7.27
C PHE A 83 4.15 14.80 7.47
N SER A 84 3.18 13.90 7.59
CA SER A 84 3.41 12.45 7.52
C SER A 84 2.73 11.79 6.32
N PHE A 85 3.38 10.74 5.81
CA PHE A 85 2.85 9.83 4.81
C PHE A 85 2.74 8.43 5.42
N GLN A 86 1.53 7.88 5.39
CA GLN A 86 1.18 6.59 5.95
C GLN A 86 0.82 5.64 4.80
N LYS A 87 1.54 4.53 4.68
CA LYS A 87 1.18 3.44 3.76
C LYS A 87 0.37 2.41 4.53
N HIS A 88 -0.88 2.21 4.12
CA HIS A 88 -1.77 1.21 4.71
C HIS A 88 -2.16 0.16 3.69
N MET A 89 -2.22 -1.09 4.13
CA MET A 89 -2.94 -2.16 3.43
C MET A 89 -4.36 -2.19 3.96
N SER A 90 -5.35 -2.17 3.08
CA SER A 90 -6.75 -1.98 3.49
C SER A 90 -7.29 -3.17 4.29
N ASN A 91 -6.81 -4.37 3.98
CA ASN A 91 -7.12 -5.59 4.73
C ASN A 91 -6.45 -5.66 6.11
N ASN A 92 -5.56 -4.73 6.47
CA ASN A 92 -5.02 -4.61 7.83
C ASN A 92 -5.90 -3.75 8.75
N LEU A 93 -6.91 -3.07 8.20
CA LEU A 93 -7.92 -2.36 8.98
C LEU A 93 -9.11 -3.29 9.22
N LEU A 94 -9.04 -4.04 10.32
CA LEU A 94 -10.08 -5.01 10.67
C LEU A 94 -11.46 -4.34 10.89
N PRO A 95 -12.58 -5.03 10.60
CA PRO A 95 -13.92 -4.44 10.71
C PRO A 95 -14.26 -3.84 12.09
N GLU A 96 -13.71 -4.43 13.16
CA GLU A 96 -13.90 -3.99 14.54
C GLU A 96 -13.07 -2.77 14.94
N PHE A 97 -12.08 -2.38 14.12
CA PHE A 97 -11.24 -1.23 14.40
C PHE A 97 -11.99 0.09 14.16
N GLU A 98 -11.79 1.03 15.07
CA GLU A 98 -12.39 2.37 15.04
C GLU A 98 -11.81 3.19 13.86
N LYS A 99 -12.66 3.80 13.02
CA LYS A 99 -12.24 4.41 11.75
C LYS A 99 -12.32 5.94 11.68
N SER A 100 -12.78 6.64 12.72
CA SER A 100 -13.00 8.10 12.71
C SER A 100 -11.75 8.93 12.46
N TRP A 101 -10.57 8.39 12.78
CA TRP A 101 -9.30 9.06 12.49
C TRP A 101 -9.05 9.21 10.98
N ILE A 102 -9.61 8.32 10.16
CA ILE A 102 -9.44 8.31 8.71
C ILE A 102 -10.01 9.61 8.10
N PHE A 103 -11.09 10.16 8.67
CA PHE A 103 -11.66 11.43 8.19
C PHE A 103 -10.82 12.67 8.54
N LYS A 104 -9.81 12.51 9.40
CA LYS A 104 -8.93 13.59 9.84
C LYS A 104 -7.62 13.64 9.06
N VAL A 105 -7.43 12.74 8.09
CA VAL A 105 -6.25 12.68 7.23
C VAL A 105 -6.65 12.85 5.77
N LYS A 106 -5.68 13.22 4.91
CA LYS A 106 -5.90 13.25 3.47
C LYS A 106 -5.73 11.84 2.91
N ASN A 107 -6.82 11.23 2.49
CA ASN A 107 -6.82 9.87 1.94
C ASN A 107 -6.63 9.89 0.42
N PHE A 108 -5.89 8.91 -0.08
CA PHE A 108 -5.96 8.49 -1.48
C PHE A 108 -5.80 6.98 -1.59
N PHE A 109 -6.30 6.43 -2.69
CA PHE A 109 -6.37 5.00 -2.95
C PHE A 109 -5.46 4.64 -4.11
N LEU A 110 -4.75 3.52 -3.96
CA LEU A 110 -3.84 2.99 -4.97
C LEU A 110 -4.38 1.67 -5.50
N ILE A 111 -4.74 1.67 -6.78
CA ILE A 111 -5.23 0.49 -7.49
C ILE A 111 -4.19 -0.02 -8.50
N ARG A 112 -4.38 -1.26 -8.93
CA ARG A 112 -3.60 -1.91 -9.99
C ARG A 112 -4.44 -3.03 -10.57
N ASN A 113 -4.27 -3.38 -11.84
CA ASN A 113 -5.05 -4.47 -12.44
C ASN A 113 -4.96 -5.77 -11.59
N PRO A 114 -6.09 -6.40 -11.22
CA PRO A 114 -6.12 -7.62 -10.43
C PRO A 114 -5.31 -8.78 -11.01
N ARG A 115 -5.23 -8.90 -12.35
CA ARG A 115 -4.36 -9.88 -13.02
C ARG A 115 -2.91 -9.72 -12.59
N GLU A 116 -2.43 -8.49 -12.48
CA GLU A 116 -1.05 -8.21 -12.05
C GLU A 116 -0.86 -8.37 -10.55
N THR A 117 -1.82 -7.94 -9.72
CA THR A 117 -1.69 -8.02 -8.26
C THR A 117 -1.77 -9.45 -7.77
N VAL A 118 -2.75 -10.23 -8.22
CA VAL A 118 -2.94 -11.64 -7.85
C VAL A 118 -1.74 -12.46 -8.30
N PHE A 119 -1.32 -12.33 -9.56
CA PHE A 119 -0.14 -13.04 -10.06
C PHE A 119 1.14 -12.66 -9.31
N SER A 120 1.35 -11.37 -9.03
CA SER A 120 2.51 -10.96 -8.24
C SER A 120 2.45 -11.46 -6.80
N TYR A 121 1.26 -11.60 -6.21
CA TYR A 121 1.08 -12.07 -4.85
C TYR A 121 1.37 -13.57 -4.79
N TRP A 122 0.77 -14.34 -5.69
CA TRP A 122 1.02 -15.77 -5.85
C TRP A 122 2.51 -16.09 -5.99
N LYS A 123 3.24 -15.39 -6.87
CA LYS A 123 4.70 -15.57 -7.03
C LYS A 123 5.47 -15.31 -5.73
N ALA A 124 5.15 -14.22 -5.02
CA ALA A 124 5.85 -13.89 -3.78
C ALA A 124 5.54 -14.91 -2.68
N ARG A 125 4.27 -15.31 -2.55
CA ARG A 125 3.79 -16.28 -1.55
C ARG A 125 4.41 -17.66 -1.76
N THR A 126 4.35 -18.18 -2.98
CA THR A 126 4.91 -19.51 -3.32
C THR A 126 6.43 -19.55 -3.21
N ALA A 127 7.13 -18.48 -3.62
CA ALA A 127 8.58 -18.36 -3.43
C ALA A 127 8.99 -18.28 -1.95
N SER A 128 8.08 -17.88 -1.07
CA SER A 128 8.23 -17.90 0.39
C SER A 128 7.83 -19.23 1.03
N GLY A 129 7.49 -20.25 0.24
CA GLY A 129 7.17 -21.60 0.74
C GLY A 129 5.71 -21.79 1.17
N PHE A 130 4.85 -20.78 1.02
CA PHE A 130 3.44 -20.88 1.37
C PHE A 130 2.61 -21.42 0.21
N ALA A 131 1.66 -22.31 0.51
CA ALA A 131 0.72 -22.85 -0.46
C ALA A 131 -0.25 -21.77 -0.97
N TRP A 132 -0.74 -21.93 -2.20
CA TRP A 132 -1.81 -21.12 -2.76
C TRP A 132 -3.15 -21.82 -2.57
N GLU A 133 -4.15 -21.10 -2.09
CA GLU A 133 -5.53 -21.57 -2.01
C GLU A 133 -6.36 -20.95 -3.14
N GLU A 134 -7.47 -21.60 -3.51
CA GLU A 134 -8.38 -21.13 -4.57
C GLU A 134 -8.85 -19.68 -4.32
N TRP A 135 -9.02 -19.30 -3.05
CA TRP A 135 -9.27 -17.93 -2.63
C TRP A 135 -8.25 -17.50 -1.58
N GLU A 136 -7.48 -16.46 -1.88
CA GLU A 136 -6.58 -15.82 -0.93
C GLU A 136 -7.19 -14.48 -0.49
N SER A 137 -7.82 -14.48 0.70
CA SER A 137 -8.39 -13.26 1.29
C SER A 137 -7.34 -12.17 1.49
N ARG A 138 -6.05 -12.52 1.58
CA ARG A 138 -4.96 -11.55 1.73
C ARG A 138 -4.66 -10.74 0.48
N VAL A 139 -5.30 -11.01 -0.67
CA VAL A 139 -5.23 -10.10 -1.83
C VAL A 139 -5.96 -8.78 -1.54
N GLY A 140 -7.02 -8.80 -0.72
CA GLY A 140 -7.55 -7.60 -0.06
C GLY A 140 -8.37 -6.62 -0.93
N TRP A 141 -8.87 -7.04 -2.10
CA TRP A 141 -9.65 -6.16 -2.99
C TRP A 141 -11.03 -5.79 -2.44
N GLU A 142 -11.69 -6.72 -1.77
CA GLU A 142 -13.01 -6.49 -1.18
C GLU A 142 -12.93 -5.46 -0.06
N GLU A 143 -11.98 -5.62 0.87
CA GLU A 143 -11.72 -4.68 1.96
C GLU A 143 -11.29 -3.30 1.43
N HIS A 144 -10.50 -3.26 0.35
CA HIS A 144 -10.09 -2.02 -0.28
C HIS A 144 -11.26 -1.23 -0.87
N TYR A 145 -12.16 -1.92 -1.58
CA TYR A 145 -13.35 -1.30 -2.14
C TYR A 145 -14.36 -0.88 -1.07
N GLN A 146 -14.59 -1.73 -0.05
CA GLN A 146 -15.48 -1.40 1.07
C GLN A 146 -15.00 -0.15 1.80
N LEU A 147 -13.70 -0.04 2.08
CA LEU A 147 -13.13 1.15 2.71
C LEU A 147 -13.26 2.39 1.81
N PHE A 148 -13.03 2.26 0.51
CA PHE A 148 -13.23 3.35 -0.45
C PHE A 148 -14.67 3.88 -0.38
N LYS A 149 -15.65 2.97 -0.43
CA LYS A 149 -17.07 3.31 -0.36
C LYS A 149 -17.45 3.93 0.97
N GLU A 150 -16.97 3.38 2.09
CA GLU A 150 -17.24 3.92 3.43
C GLU A 150 -16.72 5.36 3.58
N ILE A 151 -15.50 5.64 3.12
CA ILE A 151 -14.96 7.00 3.19
C ILE A 151 -15.71 7.94 2.23
N GLU A 152 -16.02 7.50 1.01
CA GLU A 152 -16.77 8.31 0.04
C GLU A 152 -18.15 8.68 0.59
N ASP A 153 -18.88 7.70 1.14
CA ASP A 153 -20.22 7.89 1.68
C ASP A 153 -20.20 8.79 2.94
N LEU A 154 -19.14 8.75 3.74
CA LEU A 154 -19.04 9.59 4.94
C LEU A 154 -18.56 11.01 4.66
N THR A 155 -17.61 11.18 3.74
CA THR A 155 -17.03 12.50 3.41
C THR A 155 -17.84 13.24 2.36
N GLN A 156 -18.61 12.52 1.53
CA GLN A 156 -19.24 13.05 0.33
C GLN A 156 -18.23 13.73 -0.63
N GLU A 157 -16.94 13.39 -0.49
CA GLU A 157 -15.86 13.91 -1.33
C GLU A 157 -15.47 12.88 -2.38
N LYS A 158 -15.16 13.36 -3.59
CA LYS A 158 -14.54 12.52 -4.61
C LYS A 158 -13.11 12.17 -4.17
N LEU A 159 -12.91 10.91 -3.79
CA LEU A 159 -11.61 10.41 -3.37
C LEU A 159 -10.62 10.35 -4.53
N LEU A 160 -9.34 10.61 -4.21
CA LEU A 160 -8.26 10.50 -5.18
C LEU A 160 -7.89 9.03 -5.35
N VAL A 161 -8.03 8.51 -6.56
CA VAL A 161 -7.61 7.15 -6.93
C VAL A 161 -6.45 7.25 -7.92
N ILE A 162 -5.36 6.51 -7.66
CA ILE A 162 -4.20 6.40 -8.55
C ILE A 162 -4.11 4.98 -9.05
N ASP A 163 -4.10 4.79 -10.37
CA ASP A 163 -3.71 3.50 -10.94
C ASP A 163 -2.19 3.44 -11.02
N SER A 164 -1.59 2.47 -10.31
CA SER A 164 -0.14 2.30 -10.29
C SER A 164 0.42 1.85 -11.64
N GLY A 165 -0.40 1.26 -12.52
CA GLY A 165 -0.10 0.96 -13.91
C GLY A 165 0.12 2.20 -14.75
N ASP A 166 -0.74 3.20 -14.58
CA ASP A 166 -0.61 4.48 -15.28
C ASP A 166 0.56 5.31 -14.70
N LEU A 167 0.70 5.33 -13.37
CA LEU A 167 1.77 6.08 -12.70
C LEU A 167 3.16 5.65 -13.15
N VAL A 168 3.44 4.35 -13.28
CA VAL A 168 4.80 3.91 -13.68
C VAL A 168 5.15 4.25 -15.12
N LYS A 169 4.15 4.46 -15.99
CA LYS A 169 4.36 4.87 -17.38
C LYS A 169 4.73 6.34 -17.47
N ASN A 170 4.17 7.18 -16.59
CA ASN A 170 4.46 8.61 -16.55
C ASN A 170 4.64 9.13 -15.10
N PRO A 171 5.71 8.70 -14.39
CA PRO A 171 5.84 8.92 -12.95
C PRO A 171 5.98 10.39 -12.60
N ARG A 172 6.64 11.19 -13.44
CA ARG A 172 6.84 12.63 -13.22
C ARG A 172 5.51 13.38 -13.22
N ASN A 173 4.68 13.21 -14.25
CA ASN A 173 3.43 13.96 -14.35
C ASN A 173 2.42 13.47 -13.29
N TYR A 174 2.34 12.16 -13.06
CA TYR A 174 1.49 11.61 -12.00
C TYR A 174 1.87 12.12 -10.62
N LEU A 175 3.16 12.08 -10.25
CA LEU A 175 3.61 12.62 -8.96
C LEU A 175 3.39 14.13 -8.86
N LYS A 176 3.57 14.90 -9.93
CA LYS A 176 3.28 16.34 -9.94
C LYS A 176 1.82 16.62 -9.57
N VAL A 177 0.87 15.92 -10.19
CA VAL A 177 -0.56 16.10 -9.94
C VAL A 177 -0.95 15.54 -8.56
N LEU A 178 -0.42 14.38 -8.17
CA LEU A 178 -0.63 13.80 -6.84
C LEU A 178 -0.16 14.76 -5.74
N CYS A 179 1.08 15.25 -5.83
CA CYS A 179 1.65 16.20 -4.88
C CYS A 179 0.80 17.48 -4.78
N SER A 180 0.35 18.02 -5.93
CA SER A 180 -0.53 19.18 -5.96
C SER A 180 -1.86 18.93 -5.23
N LYS A 181 -2.52 17.79 -5.48
CA LYS A 181 -3.78 17.41 -4.80
C LYS A 181 -3.61 17.15 -3.31
N LEU A 182 -2.43 16.72 -2.89
CA LEU A 182 -2.09 16.47 -1.48
C LEU A 182 -1.60 17.73 -0.76
N GLY A 183 -1.29 18.81 -1.48
CA GLY A 183 -0.74 20.04 -0.91
C GLY A 183 0.73 19.92 -0.50
N VAL A 184 1.49 19.03 -1.16
CA VAL A 184 2.93 18.83 -0.92
C VAL A 184 3.75 19.26 -2.15
N LYS A 185 5.00 19.66 -1.93
CA LYS A 185 5.89 20.06 -3.01
C LYS A 185 6.53 18.82 -3.66
N LEU A 186 6.37 18.68 -4.97
CA LEU A 186 7.14 17.71 -5.75
C LEU A 186 8.63 18.05 -5.64
N THR A 187 9.45 17.02 -5.41
CA THR A 187 10.92 17.15 -5.52
C THR A 187 11.43 16.14 -6.55
N GLU A 188 12.47 16.51 -7.29
CA GLU A 188 13.10 15.60 -8.27
C GLU A 188 13.58 14.30 -7.64
N LYS A 189 14.00 14.36 -6.38
CA LYS A 189 14.42 13.17 -5.62
C LYS A 189 13.31 12.14 -5.53
N MET A 190 12.03 12.50 -5.60
CA MET A 190 10.93 11.52 -5.55
C MET A 190 10.96 10.51 -6.71
N LEU A 191 11.63 10.82 -7.82
CA LEU A 191 11.69 9.96 -9.01
C LEU A 191 12.82 8.93 -8.94
N TYR A 192 13.83 9.18 -8.11
CA TYR A 192 15.06 8.39 -8.08
C TYR A 192 15.55 8.17 -6.66
N TRP A 193 16.03 6.98 -6.36
CA TRP A 193 16.56 6.65 -5.04
C TRP A 193 17.73 5.67 -5.13
N GLU A 194 18.54 5.65 -4.09
CA GLU A 194 19.61 4.66 -3.96
C GLU A 194 19.03 3.28 -3.62
N PRO A 195 19.31 2.23 -4.39
CA PRO A 195 18.91 0.86 -4.06
C PRO A 195 19.38 0.47 -2.65
N SER A 196 18.60 -0.36 -1.96
CA SER A 196 18.83 -0.84 -0.58
C SER A 196 18.91 0.21 0.53
N LYS A 197 19.03 1.51 0.23
CA LYS A 197 19.07 2.58 1.23
C LYS A 197 17.65 3.08 1.51
N THR A 198 16.98 2.50 2.50
CA THR A 198 15.58 2.83 2.84
C THR A 198 15.28 2.79 4.34
N LYS A 199 14.33 3.61 4.76
CA LYS A 199 13.64 3.65 6.06
C LYS A 199 12.32 2.88 6.04
N VAL A 200 11.86 2.46 4.86
CA VAL A 200 10.72 1.54 4.68
C VAL A 200 11.07 0.21 5.32
N LEU A 201 10.08 -0.47 5.90
CA LEU A 201 10.27 -1.75 6.54
C LEU A 201 10.75 -2.76 5.49
N SER A 202 11.95 -3.28 5.71
CA SER A 202 12.57 -4.24 4.81
C SER A 202 12.35 -5.66 5.34
N TRP A 203 11.80 -6.51 4.49
CA TRP A 203 11.70 -7.95 4.72
C TRP A 203 12.99 -8.68 4.30
N LYS A 204 14.11 -7.97 4.12
CA LYS A 204 15.39 -8.58 3.77
C LYS A 204 15.82 -9.61 4.81
N ASN A 205 16.33 -10.75 4.34
CA ASN A 205 16.74 -11.89 5.17
C ASN A 205 15.58 -12.46 6.01
N THR A 206 14.35 -12.45 5.49
CA THR A 206 13.19 -13.10 6.11
C THR A 206 12.47 -14.02 5.16
N THR A 207 11.55 -14.79 5.73
CA THR A 207 10.57 -15.59 4.99
C THR A 207 9.80 -14.75 3.95
N PHE A 208 9.63 -13.45 4.18
CA PHE A 208 8.87 -12.52 3.33
C PHE A 208 9.72 -11.66 2.37
N GLU A 209 11.02 -11.92 2.23
CA GLU A 209 11.93 -11.11 1.42
C GLU A 209 11.42 -10.87 -0.02
N LYS A 210 10.85 -11.93 -0.62
CA LYS A 210 10.29 -11.91 -1.98
C LYS A 210 9.14 -10.93 -2.17
N PHE A 211 8.49 -10.49 -1.10
CA PHE A 211 7.47 -9.44 -1.18
C PHE A 211 8.08 -8.06 -1.48
N SER A 212 9.33 -7.78 -1.11
CA SER A 212 9.92 -6.45 -1.27
C SER A 212 11.18 -6.41 -2.16
N GLU A 213 11.70 -7.56 -2.58
CA GLU A 213 12.93 -7.71 -3.37
C GLU A 213 13.03 -6.75 -4.57
N ASN A 214 12.01 -6.70 -5.43
CA ASN A 214 12.04 -5.88 -6.65
C ASN A 214 12.21 -4.38 -6.34
N VAL A 215 11.48 -3.85 -5.35
CA VAL A 215 11.52 -2.40 -5.04
C VAL A 215 12.75 -2.03 -4.23
N ILE A 216 13.24 -2.92 -3.36
CA ILE A 216 14.47 -2.70 -2.60
C ILE A 216 15.68 -2.56 -3.54
N ASN A 217 15.72 -3.34 -4.62
CA ASN A 217 16.81 -3.32 -5.60
C ASN A 217 16.62 -2.30 -6.72
N SER A 218 15.55 -1.52 -6.68
CA SER A 218 15.22 -0.51 -7.69
C SER A 218 15.88 0.84 -7.37
N SER A 219 16.07 1.70 -8.38
CA SER A 219 16.53 3.09 -8.22
C SER A 219 15.50 4.16 -8.63
N GLY A 220 14.23 3.81 -8.75
CA GLY A 220 13.14 4.65 -9.25
C GLY A 220 11.89 3.86 -9.60
N PHE A 221 10.96 4.49 -10.31
CA PHE A 221 9.80 3.79 -10.89
C PHE A 221 10.25 3.03 -12.15
N PHE A 222 9.88 1.75 -12.24
CA PHE A 222 10.17 0.92 -13.40
C PHE A 222 8.89 0.33 -13.95
N ASP A 223 8.69 0.52 -15.24
CA ASP A 223 7.65 -0.18 -15.96
C ASP A 223 8.16 -1.56 -16.40
N LYS A 224 7.51 -2.63 -15.91
CA LYS A 224 7.71 -4.01 -16.37
C LYS A 224 6.57 -4.49 -17.28
N SER A 225 5.69 -3.59 -17.74
CA SER A 225 4.47 -3.92 -18.49
C SER A 225 4.70 -4.62 -19.84
N GLN A 226 5.94 -4.73 -20.31
CA GLN A 226 6.29 -5.36 -21.58
C GLN A 226 6.58 -6.86 -21.49
N GLU A 227 6.63 -7.46 -20.29
CA GLU A 227 6.76 -8.91 -20.17
C GLU A 227 5.38 -9.57 -20.32
N GLU A 228 5.27 -10.51 -21.27
CA GLU A 228 4.07 -11.31 -21.43
C GLU A 228 3.83 -12.12 -20.14
N ILE A 229 2.72 -11.83 -19.46
CA ILE A 229 2.41 -12.46 -18.18
C ILE A 229 1.60 -13.73 -18.46
N ASN A 230 2.26 -14.89 -18.38
CA ASN A 230 1.56 -16.16 -18.37
C ASN A 230 0.97 -16.42 -16.97
N ILE A 231 -0.35 -16.26 -16.84
CA ILE A 231 -1.08 -16.39 -15.57
C ILE A 231 -1.58 -17.84 -15.45
N PRO A 232 -1.19 -18.58 -14.39
CA PRO A 232 -1.72 -19.92 -14.15
C PRO A 232 -3.24 -19.91 -13.94
N ASP A 233 -3.95 -20.88 -14.54
CA ASP A 233 -5.42 -21.00 -14.46
C ASP A 233 -5.97 -21.05 -13.03
N ILE A 234 -5.18 -21.57 -12.07
CA ILE A 234 -5.53 -21.63 -10.64
C ILE A 234 -5.76 -20.24 -10.02
N LEU A 235 -5.31 -19.16 -10.68
CA LEU A 235 -5.47 -17.79 -10.20
C LEU A 235 -6.74 -17.12 -10.70
N GLU A 236 -7.36 -17.66 -11.76
CA GLU A 236 -8.52 -17.04 -12.42
C GLU A 236 -9.71 -16.83 -11.47
N PRO A 237 -10.10 -17.79 -10.60
CA PRO A 237 -11.19 -17.56 -9.65
C PRO A 237 -10.96 -16.35 -8.72
N CYS A 238 -9.72 -16.17 -8.26
CA CYS A 238 -9.35 -15.03 -7.41
C CYS A 238 -9.35 -13.72 -8.20
N ILE A 239 -8.84 -13.74 -9.45
CA ILE A 239 -8.83 -12.58 -10.35
C ILE A 239 -10.26 -12.13 -10.66
N ASP A 240 -11.14 -13.06 -11.04
CA ASP A 240 -12.53 -12.78 -11.41
C ASP A 240 -13.30 -12.18 -10.25
N LYS A 241 -13.07 -12.65 -9.02
CA LYS A 241 -13.68 -12.06 -7.82
C LYS A 241 -13.16 -10.65 -7.52
N CYS A 242 -11.91 -10.35 -7.86
CA CYS A 242 -11.31 -9.03 -7.62
C CYS A 242 -11.67 -7.99 -8.70
N MET A 243 -11.94 -8.44 -9.93
CA MET A 243 -12.10 -7.55 -11.09
C MET A 243 -13.24 -6.53 -10.95
N PRO A 244 -14.45 -6.90 -10.48
CA PRO A 244 -15.53 -5.93 -10.32
C PRO A 244 -15.17 -4.77 -9.39
N PHE A 245 -14.45 -5.04 -8.29
CA PHE A 245 -14.00 -4.01 -7.35
C PHE A 245 -13.00 -3.04 -8.00
N TYR A 246 -12.04 -3.59 -8.76
CA TYR A 246 -11.09 -2.78 -9.51
C TYR A 246 -11.81 -1.91 -10.55
N GLU A 247 -12.71 -2.48 -11.34
CA GLU A 247 -13.43 -1.76 -12.39
C GLU A 247 -14.22 -0.58 -11.83
N GLU A 248 -14.93 -0.76 -10.72
CA GLU A 248 -15.65 0.33 -10.05
C GLU A 248 -14.72 1.45 -9.58
N MET A 249 -13.63 1.13 -8.87
CA MET A 249 -12.66 2.13 -8.41
C MET A 249 -11.92 2.80 -9.58
N SER A 250 -11.68 2.07 -10.67
CA SER A 250 -10.96 2.57 -11.85
C SER A 250 -11.67 3.74 -12.53
N LYS A 251 -13.00 3.85 -12.38
CA LYS A 251 -13.80 4.99 -12.88
C LYS A 251 -13.40 6.32 -12.22
N TYR A 252 -12.78 6.26 -11.05
CA TYR A 252 -12.32 7.40 -10.27
C TYR A 252 -10.84 7.72 -10.48
N ARG A 253 -10.13 6.90 -11.26
CA ARG A 253 -8.67 7.02 -11.39
C ARG A 253 -8.28 8.38 -11.94
N LEU A 254 -7.14 8.86 -11.45
CA LEU A 254 -6.51 10.06 -11.97
C LEU A 254 -6.05 9.82 -13.41
N MET A 255 -6.57 10.63 -14.31
CA MET A 255 -6.09 10.74 -15.68
C MET A 255 -5.13 11.92 -15.75
N VAL A 256 -3.91 11.68 -16.22
CA VAL A 256 -2.90 12.71 -16.45
C VAL A 256 -2.54 12.67 -17.93
N GLU A 257 -2.58 13.83 -18.58
CA GLU A 257 -2.13 13.98 -19.96
C GLU A 257 -0.60 13.95 -20.02
N ASP A 258 -0.06 13.46 -21.13
CA ASP A 258 1.39 13.37 -21.37
C ASP A 258 2.04 14.75 -21.56
#